data_AF-A0A969L1V8-F1
#
_entry.id   AF-A0A969L1V8-F1
#
_cell.length_a   1.000
_cell.length_b   1.000
_cell.length_c   1.000
_cell.angle_alpha   90.00
_cell.angle_beta   90.00
_cell.angle_gamma   90.00
#
_symmetry.space_group_name_H-M   'P 1'
#
loop_
_entity.id
_entity.type
_entity.pdbx_description
1 polymer ?
#
loop_
_entity_poly.entity_id
_entity_poly.type
_entity_poly.pdbx_seq_one_letter_code
_entity_poly.pdbx_strand_id
1 'polypeptide(L)'
;MKISFQPNASVDSKQIPYQIHIEIDTLTIDTGSVFNVPMHIHGNGRTLYNAEVCGFRVEGREPDEVVNLVSKLMSGLVNMARLPTYIFIARRSHQMYPVYTVGDEVLVTTPGGPAFRHVELAKVRDYLSDYLHLIGELGVPGKSEKLHVRGVSRKSLTLVRPIFYLKKRPMSDDENEFWAPVFISSSGDSIYTYAASGRREVDMNGGREALLLQSQVAQALIADKRLKDTYNLRIDRLLPEYWQTVKATLEAHPANLVYDDPKLGKIKMDLYRNGKFVVAVEHRRDEERYSLFLGHDETDLADHATQDLVRRGFITNPNSIRIEN
;
A
#
# COMPACT_ATOMS: atom_id res chain seq x y z
N MET A 1 29.36 3.03 5.19
CA MET A 1 28.42 3.59 4.19
C MET A 1 29.06 4.84 3.62
N LYS A 2 29.03 5.03 2.30
CA LYS A 2 29.51 6.26 1.66
C LYS A 2 28.30 7.07 1.19
N ILE A 3 28.30 8.35 1.53
CA ILE A 3 27.24 9.27 1.11
C ILE A 3 27.89 10.50 0.49
N SER A 4 27.48 10.85 -0.72
CA SER A 4 27.92 12.03 -1.44
C SER A 4 26.74 12.62 -2.20
N PHE A 5 26.93 13.75 -2.86
CA PHE A 5 25.94 14.28 -3.78
C PHE A 5 26.60 14.79 -5.06
N GLN A 6 25.84 14.81 -6.14
CA GLN A 6 26.28 15.39 -7.41
C GLN A 6 25.19 16.31 -8.00
N PRO A 7 25.57 17.31 -8.81
CA PRO A 7 24.61 18.11 -9.56
C PRO A 7 23.70 17.22 -10.41
N ASN A 8 22.41 17.52 -10.38
CA ASN A 8 21.43 16.83 -11.20
C ASN A 8 21.48 17.40 -12.63
N ALA A 9 21.88 16.58 -13.60
CA ALA A 9 22.00 16.99 -15.01
C ALA A 9 20.65 16.99 -15.77
N SER A 10 19.54 16.63 -15.12
CA SER A 10 18.22 16.54 -15.76
C SER A 10 17.48 17.89 -15.87
N VAL A 11 16.42 17.90 -16.68
CA VAL A 11 15.56 19.07 -16.96
C VAL A 11 14.92 19.65 -15.68
N ASP A 12 14.74 18.83 -14.64
CA ASP A 12 14.19 19.23 -13.34
C ASP A 12 15.23 19.85 -12.38
N SER A 13 16.45 20.13 -12.86
CA SER A 13 17.57 20.67 -12.08
C SER A 13 17.25 21.95 -11.29
N LYS A 14 16.25 22.74 -11.70
CA LYS A 14 15.83 23.94 -10.95
C LYS A 14 15.14 23.62 -9.63
N GLN A 15 14.34 22.55 -9.57
CA GLN A 15 13.65 22.12 -8.35
C GLN A 15 14.44 21.04 -7.60
N ILE A 16 15.19 20.22 -8.32
CA ILE A 16 16.01 19.13 -7.81
C ILE A 16 17.46 19.39 -8.26
N PRO A 17 18.19 20.31 -7.62
CA PRO A 17 19.56 20.67 -8.05
C PRO A 17 20.58 19.55 -7.89
N TYR A 18 20.36 18.61 -6.96
CA TYR A 18 21.33 17.60 -6.59
C TYR A 18 20.67 16.24 -6.42
N GLN A 19 21.46 15.19 -6.63
CA GLN A 19 21.13 13.83 -6.25
C GLN A 19 22.13 13.35 -5.20
N ILE A 20 21.63 12.86 -4.08
CA ILE A 20 22.44 12.24 -3.03
C ILE A 20 22.64 10.77 -3.41
N HIS A 21 23.90 10.37 -3.50
CA HIS A 21 24.34 9.01 -3.72
C HIS A 21 24.65 8.35 -2.40
N ILE A 22 23.97 7.24 -2.12
CA ILE A 22 24.19 6.43 -0.92
C ILE A 22 24.67 5.06 -1.38
N GLU A 23 25.94 4.75 -1.14
CA GLU A 23 26.54 3.44 -1.38
C GLU A 23 26.67 2.70 -0.04
N ILE A 24 26.03 1.54 0.02
CA ILE A 24 26.15 0.61 1.15
C ILE A 24 27.42 -0.23 0.93
N ASP A 25 28.56 0.25 1.43
CA ASP A 25 29.80 -0.54 1.46
C ASP A 25 29.93 -1.42 2.72
N THR A 26 29.19 -1.05 3.77
CA THR A 26 29.20 -1.64 5.13
C THR A 26 27.86 -1.34 5.80
N LEU A 27 27.64 -1.82 7.04
CA LEU A 27 26.49 -1.52 7.92
C LEU A 27 25.20 -2.32 7.68
N THR A 28 24.92 -2.75 6.44
CA THR A 28 23.77 -3.62 6.14
C THR A 28 24.19 -4.89 5.42
N ILE A 29 23.29 -5.87 5.38
CA ILE A 29 23.50 -7.13 4.63
C ILE A 29 23.48 -6.93 3.11
N ASP A 30 22.93 -5.82 2.63
CA ASP A 30 22.74 -5.55 1.21
C ASP A 30 23.94 -4.75 0.65
N THR A 31 25.17 -5.17 0.99
CA THR A 31 26.40 -4.51 0.55
C THR A 31 26.48 -4.44 -0.98
N GLY A 32 26.94 -3.31 -1.52
CA GLY A 32 26.95 -3.01 -2.94
C GLY A 32 25.68 -2.32 -3.45
N SER A 33 24.65 -2.17 -2.61
CA SER A 33 23.44 -1.42 -2.97
C SER A 33 23.75 0.07 -3.09
N VAL A 34 23.22 0.69 -4.15
CA VAL A 34 23.32 2.12 -4.40
C VAL A 34 21.93 2.74 -4.48
N PHE A 35 21.71 3.82 -3.72
CA PHE A 35 20.46 4.58 -3.72
C PHE A 35 20.70 6.02 -4.19
N ASN A 36 19.74 6.53 -4.94
CA ASN A 36 19.74 7.89 -5.46
C ASN A 36 18.57 8.67 -4.85
N VAL A 37 18.85 9.54 -3.88
CA VAL A 37 17.83 10.34 -3.19
C VAL A 37 17.80 11.74 -3.81
N PRO A 38 16.66 12.22 -4.32
CA PRO A 38 16.57 13.58 -4.85
C PRO A 38 16.69 14.61 -3.71
N MET A 39 17.48 15.66 -3.91
CA MET A 39 17.55 16.80 -3.02
C MET A 39 16.81 17.98 -3.66
N HIS A 40 15.79 18.49 -2.99
CA HIS A 40 14.95 19.58 -3.50
C HIS A 40 15.35 20.94 -2.92
N ILE A 41 15.15 22.01 -3.69
CA ILE A 41 15.20 23.39 -3.19
C ILE A 41 13.79 23.89 -2.91
N HIS A 42 13.62 24.60 -1.80
CA HIS A 42 12.43 25.42 -1.54
C HIS A 42 12.82 26.64 -0.70
N GLY A 43 11.96 27.67 -0.69
CA GLY A 43 12.19 28.85 0.15
C GLY A 43 11.43 30.11 -0.26
N ASN A 44 10.80 30.77 0.73
CA ASN A 44 10.22 32.10 0.60
C ASN A 44 11.19 33.15 1.19
N GLY A 45 12.29 33.44 0.48
CA GLY A 45 13.28 34.46 0.87
C GLY A 45 14.61 33.93 1.43
N ARG A 46 14.73 32.62 1.71
CA ARG A 46 16.00 31.92 1.98
C ARG A 46 15.98 30.55 1.31
N THR A 47 17.04 30.21 0.58
CA THR A 47 17.19 28.90 -0.06
C THR A 47 17.42 27.82 1.00
N LEU A 48 16.57 26.81 1.01
CA LEU A 48 16.70 25.61 1.84
C LEU A 48 16.74 24.38 0.95
N TYR A 49 17.64 23.46 1.29
CA TYR A 49 17.76 22.16 0.66
C TYR A 49 17.10 21.12 1.56
N ASN A 50 16.32 20.22 0.98
CA ASN A 50 15.76 19.10 1.71
C ASN A 50 15.95 17.79 0.93
N ALA A 51 15.92 16.69 1.67
CA ALA A 51 15.84 15.34 1.12
C ALA A 51 14.88 14.50 1.97
N GLU A 52 14.16 13.58 1.35
CA GLU A 52 13.28 12.64 2.03
C GLU A 52 13.84 11.22 1.91
N VAL A 53 14.12 10.59 3.05
CA VAL A 53 14.63 9.22 3.13
C VAL A 53 13.69 8.41 3.98
N CYS A 54 13.07 7.39 3.41
CA CYS A 54 12.08 6.53 4.07
C CYS A 54 10.94 7.32 4.74
N GLY A 55 10.54 8.45 4.15
CA GLY A 55 9.51 9.35 4.70
C GLY A 55 10.02 10.39 5.69
N PHE A 56 11.25 10.26 6.18
CA PHE A 56 11.87 11.21 7.09
C PHE A 56 12.52 12.33 6.28
N ARG A 57 12.10 13.57 6.54
CA ARG A 57 12.66 14.76 5.92
C ARG A 57 13.85 15.26 6.71
N VAL A 58 14.95 15.51 6.02
CA VAL A 58 16.08 16.30 6.53
C VAL A 58 16.16 17.60 5.73
N GLU A 59 16.61 18.66 6.39
CA GLU A 59 16.64 20.00 5.81
C GLU A 59 17.86 20.75 6.31
N GLY A 60 18.51 21.48 5.40
CA GLY A 60 19.72 22.25 5.66
C GLY A 60 19.80 23.48 4.77
N ARG A 61 20.67 24.41 5.13
CA ARG A 61 20.92 25.64 4.35
C ARG A 61 21.90 25.40 3.21
N GLU A 62 22.71 24.35 3.32
CA GLU A 62 23.72 23.97 2.35
C GLU A 62 23.60 22.47 2.01
N PRO A 63 23.94 22.05 0.77
CA PRO A 63 23.87 20.64 0.37
C PRO A 63 24.69 19.70 1.27
N ASP A 64 25.88 20.11 1.70
CA ASP A 64 26.75 19.34 2.60
C ASP A 64 26.11 19.10 3.98
N GLU A 65 25.36 20.08 4.50
CA GLU A 65 24.59 19.92 5.74
C GLU A 65 23.52 18.84 5.59
N VAL A 66 22.80 18.85 4.47
CA VAL A 66 21.80 17.83 4.16
C VAL A 66 22.42 16.44 4.06
N VAL A 67 23.57 16.30 3.40
CA VAL A 67 24.30 15.02 3.31
C VAL A 67 24.70 14.49 4.69
N ASN A 68 25.20 15.36 5.58
CA ASN A 68 25.53 14.99 6.94
C ASN A 68 24.30 14.53 7.74
N LEU A 69 23.16 15.21 7.57
CA LEU A 69 21.89 14.82 8.19
C LEU A 69 21.35 13.49 7.63
N VAL A 70 21.45 13.28 6.32
CA VAL A 70 21.12 11.99 5.68
C VAL A 70 21.98 10.87 6.27
N SER A 71 23.28 11.09 6.45
CA SER A 71 24.17 10.07 7.04
C SER A 71 23.76 9.65 8.45
N LYS A 72 23.42 10.63 9.30
CA LYS A 72 22.90 10.37 10.66
C LYS A 72 21.57 9.62 10.61
N LEU A 73 20.65 10.06 9.74
CA LEU A 73 19.35 9.43 9.57
C LEU A 73 19.50 7.98 9.07
N MET A 74 20.31 7.73 8.05
CA MET A 74 20.59 6.40 7.52
C MET A 74 21.11 5.47 8.61
N SER A 75 22.04 5.95 9.44
CA SER A 75 22.57 5.18 10.55
C SER A 75 21.49 4.82 11.58
N GLY A 76 20.56 5.75 11.87
CA GLY A 76 19.43 5.50 12.77
C GLY A 76 18.32 4.63 12.18
N LEU A 77 18.20 4.56 10.85
CA LEU A 77 17.25 3.70 10.15
C LEU A 77 17.74 2.26 9.98
N VAL A 78 19.04 1.99 10.19
CA VAL A 78 19.54 0.62 10.14
C VAL A 78 19.15 -0.12 11.41
N ASN A 79 18.41 -1.21 11.26
CA ASN A 79 18.10 -2.13 12.34
C ASN A 79 18.34 -3.56 11.86
N MET A 80 18.92 -4.41 12.73
CA MET A 80 19.31 -5.79 12.39
C MET A 80 20.10 -5.88 11.07
N ALA A 81 21.03 -4.94 10.85
CA ALA A 81 21.80 -4.80 9.61
C ALA A 81 20.93 -4.69 8.34
N ARG A 82 19.75 -4.05 8.42
CA ARG A 82 18.82 -3.88 7.29
C ARG A 82 18.23 -2.48 7.26
N LEU A 83 17.87 -2.04 6.06
CA LEU A 83 17.04 -0.85 5.86
C LEU A 83 15.54 -1.22 5.84
N PRO A 84 14.66 -0.28 6.24
CA PRO A 84 13.22 -0.52 6.25
C PRO A 84 12.69 -0.92 4.87
N THR A 85 11.77 -1.88 4.84
CA THR A 85 11.04 -2.28 3.62
C THR A 85 9.71 -1.53 3.51
N TYR A 86 9.09 -1.25 4.66
CA TYR A 86 7.86 -0.47 4.74
C TYR A 86 7.96 0.59 5.83
N ILE A 87 7.09 1.57 5.78
CA ILE A 87 6.87 2.55 6.83
C ILE A 87 5.38 2.54 7.19
N PHE A 88 5.08 2.38 8.48
CA PHE A 88 3.75 2.67 9.00
C PHE A 88 3.66 4.14 9.40
N ILE A 89 2.58 4.80 9.02
CA ILE A 89 2.39 6.24 9.18
C ILE A 89 1.09 6.49 9.95
N ALA A 90 1.23 7.04 11.15
CA ALA A 90 0.14 7.64 11.91
C ALA A 90 -0.04 9.08 11.44
N ARG A 91 -1.04 9.31 10.58
CA ARG A 91 -1.15 10.58 9.84
C ARG A 91 -1.39 11.80 10.71
N ARG A 92 -2.06 11.68 11.86
CA ARG A 92 -2.42 12.83 12.69
C ARG A 92 -1.39 13.11 13.76
N SER A 93 -0.80 12.07 14.35
CA SER A 93 0.36 12.26 15.23
C SER A 93 1.65 12.55 14.46
N HIS A 94 1.62 12.45 13.12
CA HIS A 94 2.78 12.59 12.23
C HIS A 94 3.92 11.63 12.55
N GLN A 95 3.62 10.53 13.24
CA GLN A 95 4.61 9.53 13.60
C GLN A 95 4.80 8.49 12.50
N MET A 96 6.05 8.06 12.36
CA MET A 96 6.47 7.07 11.38
C MET A 96 7.20 5.94 12.08
N TYR A 97 6.87 4.73 11.68
CA TYR A 97 7.39 3.50 12.29
C TYR A 97 8.04 2.66 11.19
N PRO A 98 9.37 2.57 11.17
CA PRO A 98 10.08 1.76 10.19
C PRO A 98 9.82 0.27 10.39
N VAL A 99 9.47 -0.41 9.30
CA VAL A 99 9.16 -1.85 9.28
C VAL A 99 10.19 -2.59 8.43
N TYR A 100 10.74 -3.65 8.99
CA TYR A 100 11.84 -4.43 8.41
C TYR A 100 11.33 -5.81 8.01
N THR A 101 11.90 -6.38 6.94
CA THR A 101 11.65 -7.78 6.53
C THR A 101 12.86 -8.63 6.88
N VAL A 102 12.65 -9.73 7.60
CA VAL A 102 13.69 -10.70 8.00
C VAL A 102 13.19 -12.10 7.69
N GLY A 103 13.75 -12.73 6.66
CA GLY A 103 13.18 -13.97 6.12
C GLY A 103 11.74 -13.72 5.65
N ASP A 104 10.81 -14.56 6.11
CA ASP A 104 9.37 -14.45 5.82
C ASP A 104 8.60 -13.55 6.81
N GLU A 105 9.28 -13.01 7.83
CA GLU A 105 8.67 -12.15 8.83
C GLU A 105 8.83 -10.66 8.51
N VAL A 106 7.85 -9.89 8.95
CA VAL A 106 7.94 -8.44 9.08
C VAL A 106 8.02 -8.05 10.55
N LEU A 107 8.80 -7.01 10.86
CA LEU A 107 9.06 -6.54 12.22
C LEU A 107 8.92 -5.01 12.28
N VAL A 108 8.29 -4.49 13.33
CA VAL A 108 8.37 -3.08 13.71
C VAL A 108 8.77 -2.94 15.17
N THR A 109 9.59 -1.95 15.48
CA THR A 109 10.05 -1.64 16.84
C THR A 109 9.55 -0.26 17.25
N THR A 110 9.13 -0.10 18.49
CA THR A 110 8.83 1.23 19.05
C THR A 110 10.03 1.77 19.83
N PRO A 111 10.31 3.09 19.82
CA PRO A 111 11.40 3.67 20.61
C PRO A 111 11.20 3.39 22.11
N GLY A 112 12.12 2.62 22.72
CA GLY A 112 12.06 2.28 24.14
C GLY A 112 10.93 1.32 24.53
N GLY A 113 10.23 0.71 23.56
CA GLY A 113 9.07 -0.15 23.79
C GLY A 113 9.19 -1.53 23.13
N PRO A 114 8.07 -2.26 23.01
CA PRO A 114 8.07 -3.60 22.45
C PRO A 114 8.39 -3.62 20.94
N ALA A 115 8.82 -4.79 20.50
CA ALA A 115 8.94 -5.15 19.09
C ALA A 115 7.78 -6.08 18.70
N PHE A 116 7.18 -5.83 17.54
CA PHE A 116 6.08 -6.64 17.00
C PHE A 116 6.55 -7.32 15.73
N ARG A 117 6.41 -8.65 15.67
CA ARG A 117 6.77 -9.48 14.51
C ARG A 117 5.65 -10.40 14.10
N HIS A 118 5.54 -10.65 12.80
CA HIS A 118 4.63 -11.65 12.24
C HIS A 118 5.03 -11.95 10.79
N VAL A 119 4.59 -13.08 10.24
CA VAL A 119 4.68 -13.36 8.79
C VAL A 119 3.74 -12.51 7.93
N GLU A 120 2.92 -11.65 8.55
CA GLU A 120 1.91 -10.83 7.86
C GLU A 120 2.01 -9.38 8.25
N LEU A 121 2.14 -8.51 7.26
CA LEU A 121 2.27 -7.07 7.48
C LEU A 121 1.03 -6.47 8.16
N ALA A 122 -0.16 -7.01 7.87
CA ALA A 122 -1.39 -6.59 8.51
C ALA A 122 -1.40 -6.85 10.02
N LYS A 123 -0.97 -8.03 10.45
CA LYS A 123 -0.95 -8.38 11.88
C LYS A 123 0.03 -7.52 12.66
N VAL A 124 1.21 -7.26 12.09
CA VAL A 124 2.17 -6.33 12.70
C VAL A 124 1.60 -4.91 12.81
N ARG A 125 0.88 -4.45 11.78
CA ARG A 125 0.17 -3.16 11.84
C ARG A 125 -0.88 -3.15 12.94
N ASP A 126 -1.67 -4.21 13.07
CA ASP A 126 -2.75 -4.29 14.05
C ASP A 126 -2.17 -4.32 15.48
N TYR A 127 -1.14 -5.15 15.75
CA TYR A 127 -0.46 -5.18 17.04
C TYR A 127 0.15 -3.83 17.43
N LEU A 128 0.82 -3.16 16.49
CA LEU A 128 1.33 -1.82 16.73
C LEU A 128 0.19 -0.84 16.97
N SER A 129 -0.89 -0.91 16.19
CA SER A 129 -2.05 -0.02 16.36
C SER A 129 -2.65 -0.18 17.75
N ASP A 130 -2.87 -1.42 18.21
CA ASP A 130 -3.43 -1.72 19.53
C ASP A 130 -2.54 -1.18 20.64
N TYR A 131 -1.22 -1.39 20.54
CA TYR A 131 -0.26 -0.84 21.48
C TYR A 131 -0.28 0.69 21.51
N LEU A 132 -0.28 1.35 20.35
CA LEU A 132 -0.28 2.80 20.29
C LEU A 132 -1.58 3.40 20.83
N HIS A 133 -2.72 2.73 20.67
CA HIS A 133 -3.97 3.12 21.35
C HIS A 133 -3.86 2.94 22.86
N LEU A 134 -3.27 1.84 23.33
CA LEU A 134 -3.09 1.55 24.75
C LEU A 134 -2.25 2.62 25.45
N ILE A 135 -1.18 3.11 24.80
CA ILE A 135 -0.30 4.14 25.37
C ILE A 135 -0.76 5.57 25.05
N GLY A 136 -1.91 5.75 24.38
CA GLY A 136 -2.49 7.06 24.06
C GLY A 136 -1.80 7.83 22.93
N GLU A 137 -0.91 7.19 22.17
CA GLU A 137 -0.26 7.77 20.97
C GLU A 137 -1.19 7.77 19.75
N LEU A 138 -2.14 6.82 19.71
CA LEU A 138 -3.25 6.80 18.75
C LEU A 138 -4.59 6.90 19.48
N GLY A 139 -5.57 7.51 18.82
CA GLY A 139 -6.95 7.57 19.31
C GLY A 139 -7.24 8.80 20.17
N VAL A 140 -7.64 9.88 19.50
CA VAL A 140 -8.40 10.96 20.13
C VAL A 140 -9.86 10.52 20.24
N PRO A 141 -10.58 10.76 21.35
CA PRO A 141 -12.01 10.46 21.46
C PRO A 141 -12.80 10.98 20.25
N GLY A 142 -13.58 10.10 19.62
CA GLY A 142 -14.44 10.44 18.48
C GLY A 142 -13.83 10.27 17.09
N LYS A 143 -12.56 9.84 16.94
CA LYS A 143 -11.99 9.56 15.61
C LYS A 143 -11.00 8.38 15.60
N SER A 144 -11.32 7.31 14.87
CA SER A 144 -10.39 6.20 14.59
C SER A 144 -9.15 6.71 13.85
N GLU A 145 -7.96 6.42 14.38
CA GLU A 145 -6.70 6.64 13.67
C GLU A 145 -6.15 5.28 13.23
N LYS A 146 -6.04 5.07 11.91
CA LYS A 146 -5.50 3.85 11.33
C LYS A 146 -4.11 4.12 10.78
N LEU A 147 -3.16 3.23 11.07
CA LEU A 147 -1.84 3.28 10.47
C LEU A 147 -1.91 3.06 8.96
N HIS A 148 -1.35 3.98 8.20
CA HIS A 148 -1.16 3.84 6.77
C HIS A 148 0.14 3.12 6.47
N VAL A 149 0.20 2.36 5.38
CA VAL A 149 1.43 1.67 4.97
C VAL A 149 1.97 2.28 3.68
N ARG A 150 3.28 2.43 3.63
CA ARG A 150 4.05 2.78 2.44
C ARG A 150 5.21 1.80 2.29
N GLY A 151 5.53 1.44 1.05
CA GLY A 151 6.77 0.73 0.73
C GLY A 151 7.94 1.71 0.67
N VAL A 152 9.15 1.19 0.75
CA VAL A 152 10.38 1.97 0.55
C VAL A 152 11.00 1.55 -0.79
N SER A 153 11.21 2.51 -1.68
CA SER A 153 11.87 2.28 -2.96
C SER A 153 13.31 1.80 -2.75
N ARG A 154 13.67 0.65 -3.29
CA ARG A 154 15.07 0.14 -3.27
C ARG A 154 15.99 0.84 -4.27
N LYS A 155 15.49 1.83 -5.02
CA LYS A 155 16.30 2.67 -5.92
C LYS A 155 16.58 4.07 -5.34
N SER A 156 15.62 4.62 -4.58
CA SER A 156 15.63 6.01 -4.16
C SER A 156 15.36 6.24 -2.68
N LEU A 157 15.05 5.18 -1.91
CA LEU A 157 14.60 5.24 -0.51
C LEU A 157 13.36 6.11 -0.26
N THR A 158 12.68 6.58 -1.31
CA THR A 158 11.44 7.35 -1.19
C THR A 158 10.25 6.44 -0.86
N LEU A 159 9.20 7.02 -0.27
CA LEU A 159 7.97 6.29 0.03
C LEU A 159 7.19 5.96 -1.26
N VAL A 160 6.83 4.69 -1.41
CA VAL A 160 6.03 4.18 -2.51
C VAL A 160 4.63 3.84 -2.00
N ARG A 161 3.60 4.29 -2.72
CA ARG A 161 2.21 3.92 -2.42
C ARG A 161 1.95 2.49 -2.94
N PRO A 162 1.17 1.68 -2.22
CA PRO A 162 0.69 0.42 -2.79
C PRO A 162 -0.11 0.68 -4.06
N ILE A 163 0.13 -0.14 -5.08
CA ILE A 163 -0.63 -0.10 -6.35
C ILE A 163 -2.08 -0.49 -6.13
N PHE A 164 -2.33 -1.42 -5.20
CA PHE A 164 -3.63 -1.76 -4.66
C PHE A 164 -3.50 -2.49 -3.32
N TYR A 165 -4.65 -2.85 -2.76
CA TYR A 165 -4.80 -3.56 -1.51
C TYR A 165 -5.61 -4.82 -1.80
N LEU A 166 -5.12 -6.00 -1.45
CA LEU A 166 -5.98 -7.16 -1.33
C LEU A 166 -6.75 -7.03 -0.03
N LYS A 167 -8.06 -7.23 -0.05
CA LYS A 167 -8.89 -7.07 1.15
C LYS A 167 -9.93 -8.17 1.24
N LYS A 168 -9.87 -8.92 2.33
CA LYS A 168 -10.94 -9.85 2.71
C LYS A 168 -12.07 -9.06 3.30
N ARG A 169 -13.29 -9.43 2.93
CA ARG A 169 -14.51 -8.99 3.59
C ARG A 169 -14.81 -9.97 4.73
N PRO A 170 -14.84 -9.53 6.00
CA PRO A 170 -15.40 -10.36 7.06
C PRO A 170 -16.92 -10.48 6.85
N MET A 171 -17.44 -11.70 6.88
CA MET A 171 -18.87 -12.00 6.67
C MET A 171 -19.70 -11.92 7.95
N SER A 172 -19.06 -11.84 9.11
CA SER A 172 -19.65 -11.64 10.43
C SER A 172 -18.67 -10.87 11.31
N ASP A 173 -19.14 -10.35 12.44
CA ASP A 173 -18.31 -9.63 13.41
C ASP A 173 -17.18 -10.51 14.00
N ASP A 174 -17.36 -11.83 13.95
CA ASP A 174 -16.38 -12.82 14.44
C ASP A 174 -15.28 -13.12 13.41
N GLU A 175 -15.42 -12.67 12.17
CA GLU A 175 -14.40 -12.87 11.14
C GLU A 175 -13.33 -11.78 11.20
N ASN A 176 -12.06 -12.20 11.30
CA ASN A 176 -10.94 -11.28 11.22
C ASN A 176 -10.89 -10.56 9.86
N GLU A 177 -10.75 -9.23 9.88
CA GLU A 177 -10.38 -8.46 8.70
C GLU A 177 -9.01 -8.95 8.20
N PHE A 178 -8.89 -9.14 6.89
CA PHE A 178 -7.60 -9.33 6.23
C PHE A 178 -7.40 -8.22 5.22
N TRP A 179 -6.18 -7.71 5.17
CA TRP A 179 -5.77 -6.77 4.14
C TRP A 179 -4.29 -7.00 3.84
N ALA A 180 -3.86 -6.77 2.60
CA ALA A 180 -2.45 -6.83 2.25
C ALA A 180 -2.12 -5.81 1.16
N PRO A 181 -1.13 -4.92 1.36
CA PRO A 181 -0.72 -3.97 0.34
C PRO A 181 0.07 -4.70 -0.75
N VAL A 182 -0.18 -4.33 -2.01
CA VAL A 182 0.55 -4.84 -3.16
C VAL A 182 1.46 -3.76 -3.72
N PHE A 183 2.69 -4.14 -4.05
CA PHE A 183 3.72 -3.25 -4.58
C PHE A 183 4.31 -3.84 -5.86
N ILE A 184 4.86 -2.97 -6.70
CA ILE A 184 5.74 -3.36 -7.81
C ILE A 184 7.13 -3.67 -7.24
N SER A 185 7.79 -4.70 -7.75
CA SER A 185 9.17 -5.04 -7.40
C SER A 185 10.14 -3.92 -7.75
N SER A 186 11.35 -3.95 -7.18
CA SER A 186 12.37 -2.95 -7.49
C SER A 186 12.83 -2.99 -8.96
N SER A 187 12.85 -4.18 -9.55
CA SER A 187 13.14 -4.42 -10.97
C SER A 187 12.02 -3.92 -11.87
N GLY A 188 10.77 -3.93 -11.39
CA GLY A 188 9.60 -3.54 -12.17
C GLY A 188 9.04 -4.67 -13.03
N ASP A 189 9.53 -5.89 -12.83
CA ASP A 189 9.18 -7.11 -13.57
C ASP A 189 8.09 -7.93 -12.90
N SER A 190 7.71 -7.62 -11.65
CA SER A 190 6.71 -8.36 -10.89
C SER A 190 5.94 -7.45 -9.92
N ILE A 191 4.83 -7.97 -9.41
CA ILE A 191 4.10 -7.41 -8.26
C ILE A 191 4.15 -8.40 -7.10
N TYR A 192 4.17 -7.90 -5.87
CA TYR A 192 4.29 -8.74 -4.69
C TYR A 192 3.53 -8.21 -3.47
N THR A 193 3.29 -9.11 -2.53
CA THR A 193 2.72 -8.81 -1.20
C THR A 193 3.19 -9.82 -0.14
N TYR A 194 3.21 -9.42 1.13
CA TYR A 194 3.44 -10.33 2.26
C TYR A 194 2.09 -10.67 2.89
N ALA A 195 1.55 -11.82 2.50
CA ALA A 195 0.19 -12.26 2.80
C ALA A 195 0.09 -13.78 2.83
N ALA A 196 -0.83 -14.30 3.65
CA ALA A 196 -1.13 -15.73 3.72
C ALA A 196 0.14 -16.55 3.98
N SER A 197 0.77 -16.22 5.10
CA SER A 197 1.93 -16.91 5.67
C SER A 197 3.24 -16.80 4.86
N GLY A 198 3.39 -15.79 3.98
CA GLY A 198 4.68 -15.50 3.33
C GLY A 198 4.62 -14.43 2.24
N ARG A 199 5.74 -14.27 1.51
CA ARG A 199 5.80 -13.43 0.29
C ARG A 199 5.14 -14.16 -0.87
N ARG A 200 4.25 -13.46 -1.58
CA ARG A 200 3.59 -13.92 -2.81
C ARG A 200 3.93 -12.93 -3.91
N GLU A 201 4.27 -13.44 -5.09
CA GLU A 201 4.81 -12.65 -6.19
C GLU A 201 4.37 -13.23 -7.53
N VAL A 202 4.04 -12.34 -8.47
CA VAL A 202 3.61 -12.68 -9.82
C VAL A 202 4.27 -11.72 -10.81
N ASP A 203 4.80 -12.28 -11.89
CA ASP A 203 5.42 -11.50 -12.97
C ASP A 203 4.41 -10.58 -13.65
N MET A 204 4.87 -9.41 -14.09
CA MET A 204 4.09 -8.43 -14.83
C MET A 204 3.57 -9.04 -16.13
N ASN A 205 2.25 -8.93 -16.38
CA ASN A 205 1.56 -9.53 -17.52
C ASN A 205 0.45 -8.61 -18.03
N GLY A 206 0.80 -7.35 -18.27
CA GLY A 206 -0.09 -6.36 -18.91
C GLY A 206 -1.40 -6.12 -18.17
N GLY A 207 -1.45 -6.32 -16.86
CA GLY A 207 -2.62 -6.13 -15.98
C GLY A 207 -3.21 -7.42 -15.45
N ARG A 208 -2.94 -8.58 -16.08
CA ARG A 208 -3.46 -9.88 -15.64
C ARG A 208 -2.85 -10.31 -14.30
N GLU A 209 -1.64 -9.86 -14.01
CA GLU A 209 -0.92 -10.16 -12.78
C GLU A 209 -1.71 -9.79 -11.52
N ALA A 210 -2.55 -8.75 -11.57
CA ALA A 210 -3.35 -8.32 -10.42
C ALA A 210 -4.35 -9.40 -9.98
N LEU A 211 -5.04 -10.01 -10.94
CA LEU A 211 -6.03 -11.06 -10.70
C LEU A 211 -5.36 -12.41 -10.40
N LEU A 212 -4.19 -12.67 -11.01
CA LEU A 212 -3.38 -13.85 -10.68
C LEU A 212 -2.88 -13.80 -9.23
N LEU A 213 -2.33 -12.66 -8.79
CA LEU A 213 -1.87 -12.49 -7.41
C LEU A 213 -3.04 -12.58 -6.43
N GLN A 214 -4.19 -11.97 -6.76
CA GLN A 214 -5.42 -12.10 -5.96
C GLN A 214 -5.80 -13.59 -5.79
N SER A 215 -5.79 -14.36 -6.89
CA SER A 215 -6.15 -15.77 -6.86
C SER A 215 -5.16 -16.60 -6.01
N GLN A 216 -3.85 -16.36 -6.16
CA GLN A 216 -2.82 -17.04 -5.36
C GLN A 216 -2.98 -16.77 -3.86
N VAL A 217 -3.22 -15.51 -3.47
CA VAL A 217 -3.43 -15.15 -2.06
C VAL A 217 -4.74 -15.71 -1.55
N ALA A 218 -5.82 -15.67 -2.34
CA ALA A 218 -7.10 -16.22 -1.96
C ALA A 218 -7.04 -17.73 -1.72
N GLN A 219 -6.36 -18.48 -2.60
CA GLN A 219 -6.14 -19.92 -2.43
C GLN A 219 -5.35 -20.24 -1.16
N ALA A 220 -4.30 -19.46 -0.86
CA ALA A 220 -3.54 -19.63 0.36
C ALA A 220 -4.40 -19.34 1.60
N LEU A 221 -5.23 -18.29 1.59
CA LEU A 221 -6.15 -18.00 2.69
C LEU A 221 -7.23 -19.09 2.86
N ILE A 222 -7.69 -19.72 1.78
CA ILE A 222 -8.64 -20.85 1.84
C ILE A 222 -7.96 -22.07 2.47
N ALA A 223 -6.73 -22.39 2.07
CA ALA A 223 -5.94 -23.48 2.65
C ALA A 223 -5.75 -23.29 4.17
N ASP A 224 -5.56 -22.04 4.60
CA ASP A 224 -5.45 -21.64 6.00
C ASP A 224 -6.82 -21.55 6.73
N LYS A 225 -7.93 -21.86 6.05
CA LYS A 225 -9.32 -21.73 6.56
C LYS A 225 -9.71 -20.30 6.99
N ARG A 226 -9.05 -19.30 6.41
CA ARG A 226 -9.27 -17.87 6.68
C ARG A 226 -10.15 -17.19 5.66
N LEU A 227 -10.40 -17.84 4.52
CA LEU A 227 -11.28 -17.40 3.46
C LEU A 227 -12.16 -18.57 3.02
N LYS A 228 -13.45 -18.34 2.79
CA LYS A 228 -14.39 -19.39 2.37
C LYS A 228 -14.46 -19.54 0.85
N ASP A 229 -14.37 -18.41 0.14
CA ASP A 229 -14.46 -18.33 -1.31
C ASP A 229 -13.38 -17.40 -1.85
N THR A 230 -12.78 -17.76 -2.98
CA THR A 230 -11.81 -16.92 -3.68
C THR A 230 -12.31 -15.51 -4.00
N TYR A 231 -13.59 -15.36 -4.32
CA TYR A 231 -14.20 -14.09 -4.72
C TYR A 231 -14.43 -13.13 -3.54
N ASN A 232 -14.37 -13.63 -2.30
CA ASN A 232 -14.44 -12.82 -1.08
C ASN A 232 -13.17 -12.00 -0.81
N LEU A 233 -12.08 -12.24 -1.57
CA LEU A 233 -10.89 -11.41 -1.55
C LEU A 233 -10.91 -10.43 -2.73
N ARG A 234 -11.14 -9.14 -2.46
CA ARG A 234 -11.21 -8.12 -3.51
C ARG A 234 -9.88 -7.41 -3.74
N ILE A 235 -9.76 -6.80 -4.92
CA ILE A 235 -8.79 -5.74 -5.20
C ILE A 235 -9.43 -4.42 -4.77
N ASP A 236 -8.92 -3.80 -3.72
CA ASP A 236 -9.40 -2.53 -3.16
C ASP A 236 -8.37 -1.43 -3.45
N ARG A 237 -8.84 -0.20 -3.66
CA ARG A 237 -8.00 0.99 -3.77
C ARG A 237 -6.88 0.87 -4.84
N LEU A 238 -7.21 0.33 -6.01
CA LEU A 238 -6.36 0.27 -7.19
C LEU A 238 -6.04 1.69 -7.71
N LEU A 239 -4.78 1.94 -8.02
CA LEU A 239 -4.35 3.21 -8.62
C LEU A 239 -4.97 3.42 -10.02
N PRO A 240 -5.33 4.66 -10.40
CA PRO A 240 -5.95 4.94 -11.71
C PRO A 240 -5.13 4.46 -12.90
N GLU A 241 -3.81 4.68 -12.88
CA GLU A 241 -2.93 4.32 -13.98
C GLU A 241 -2.89 2.81 -14.16
N TYR A 242 -2.82 2.08 -13.04
CA TYR A 242 -2.79 0.63 -13.03
C TYR A 242 -4.16 0.01 -13.32
N TRP A 243 -5.26 0.70 -12.98
CA TRP A 243 -6.60 0.32 -13.42
C TRP A 243 -6.71 0.29 -14.94
N GLN A 244 -6.14 1.26 -15.67
CA GLN A 244 -6.17 1.23 -17.13
C GLN A 244 -5.49 -0.03 -17.69
N THR A 245 -4.38 -0.44 -17.09
CA THR A 245 -3.68 -1.67 -17.44
C THR A 245 -4.54 -2.90 -17.17
N VAL A 246 -5.15 -3.02 -15.99
CA VAL A 246 -6.06 -4.14 -15.67
C VAL A 246 -7.27 -4.15 -16.60
N LYS A 247 -7.92 -2.99 -16.81
CA LYS A 247 -9.10 -2.83 -17.66
C LYS A 247 -8.86 -3.31 -19.10
N ALA A 248 -7.68 -3.08 -19.65
CA ALA A 248 -7.32 -3.54 -20.99
C ALA A 248 -7.32 -5.07 -21.14
N THR A 249 -7.29 -5.81 -20.04
CA THR A 249 -7.36 -7.28 -20.01
C THR A 249 -8.78 -7.82 -19.87
N LEU A 250 -9.76 -6.93 -19.68
CA LEU A 250 -11.15 -7.28 -19.39
C LEU A 250 -12.05 -6.97 -20.58
N GLU A 251 -13.05 -7.81 -20.79
CA GLU A 251 -14.10 -7.61 -21.79
C GLU A 251 -15.25 -6.83 -21.16
N ALA A 252 -15.75 -5.79 -21.83
CA ALA A 252 -16.91 -5.04 -21.35
C ALA A 252 -18.14 -5.95 -21.33
N HIS A 253 -18.92 -5.88 -20.26
CA HIS A 253 -20.17 -6.62 -20.12
C HIS A 253 -21.34 -5.65 -20.29
N PRO A 254 -22.36 -5.94 -21.12
CA PRO A 254 -23.46 -5.00 -21.42
C PRO A 254 -24.50 -4.94 -20.29
N ALA A 255 -24.02 -4.78 -19.07
CA ALA A 255 -24.81 -4.64 -17.87
C ALA A 255 -24.03 -3.81 -16.83
N ASN A 256 -24.76 -3.26 -15.87
CA ASN A 256 -24.22 -2.48 -14.77
C ASN A 256 -24.76 -3.02 -13.47
N LEU A 257 -23.92 -3.02 -12.43
CA LEU A 257 -24.41 -3.18 -11.07
C LEU A 257 -24.81 -1.82 -10.52
N VAL A 258 -26.04 -1.72 -10.02
CA VAL A 258 -26.68 -0.45 -9.69
C VAL A 258 -27.25 -0.51 -8.28
N TYR A 259 -27.06 0.56 -7.52
CA TYR A 259 -27.66 0.72 -6.20
C TYR A 259 -27.92 2.20 -5.89
N ASP A 260 -28.78 2.45 -4.91
CA ASP A 260 -29.10 3.80 -4.43
C ASP A 260 -28.29 4.11 -3.15
N ASP A 261 -27.33 5.03 -3.26
CA ASP A 261 -26.55 5.52 -2.12
C ASP A 261 -27.30 6.69 -1.44
N PRO A 262 -27.54 6.66 -0.11
CA PRO A 262 -28.25 7.73 0.59
C PRO A 262 -27.62 9.12 0.47
N LYS A 263 -26.31 9.20 0.19
CA LYS A 263 -25.56 10.46 0.09
C LYS A 263 -25.33 10.88 -1.35
N LEU A 264 -25.13 9.92 -2.27
CA LEU A 264 -24.72 10.18 -3.64
C LEU A 264 -25.81 9.92 -4.68
N GLY A 265 -26.96 9.36 -4.28
CA GLY A 265 -28.04 8.96 -5.16
C GLY A 265 -27.73 7.67 -5.92
N LYS A 266 -28.30 7.52 -7.12
CA LYS A 266 -28.12 6.31 -7.95
C LYS A 266 -26.67 6.17 -8.40
N ILE A 267 -26.01 5.11 -7.96
CA ILE A 267 -24.66 4.72 -8.37
C ILE A 267 -24.73 3.60 -9.39
N LYS A 268 -23.90 3.70 -10.43
CA LYS A 268 -23.70 2.64 -11.43
C LYS A 268 -22.24 2.18 -11.39
N MET A 269 -22.04 0.88 -11.35
CA MET A 269 -20.75 0.22 -11.47
C MET A 269 -20.72 -0.54 -12.80
N ASP A 270 -19.75 -0.19 -13.64
CA ASP A 270 -19.51 -0.90 -14.89
C ASP A 270 -19.16 -2.35 -14.59
N LEU A 271 -19.69 -3.28 -15.41
CA LEU A 271 -19.36 -4.69 -15.34
C LEU A 271 -18.40 -5.09 -16.46
N TYR A 272 -17.52 -6.03 -16.12
CA TYR A 272 -16.57 -6.62 -17.05
C TYR A 272 -16.50 -8.14 -16.87
N ARG A 273 -15.95 -8.85 -17.86
CA ARG A 273 -15.66 -10.28 -17.81
C ARG A 273 -14.19 -10.55 -18.06
N ASN A 274 -13.68 -11.63 -17.45
CA ASN A 274 -12.34 -12.16 -17.71
C ASN A 274 -12.39 -13.67 -18.06
N GLY A 275 -13.40 -14.05 -18.86
CA GLY A 275 -13.68 -15.44 -19.25
C GLY A 275 -14.18 -16.37 -18.12
N LYS A 276 -13.69 -16.21 -16.88
CA LYS A 276 -13.97 -17.10 -15.73
C LYS A 276 -14.86 -16.50 -14.63
N PHE A 277 -15.00 -15.18 -14.60
CA PHE A 277 -15.75 -14.45 -13.58
C PHE A 277 -16.16 -13.08 -14.10
N VAL A 278 -17.12 -12.48 -13.40
CA VAL A 278 -17.61 -11.12 -13.64
C VAL A 278 -16.97 -10.17 -12.61
N VAL A 279 -16.67 -8.96 -13.04
CA VAL A 279 -16.03 -7.92 -12.24
C VAL A 279 -16.91 -6.67 -12.21
N ALA A 280 -17.28 -6.18 -11.03
CA ALA A 280 -17.88 -4.85 -10.89
C ALA A 280 -16.84 -3.84 -10.42
N VAL A 281 -16.88 -2.64 -11.00
CA VAL A 281 -15.88 -1.59 -10.73
C VAL A 281 -16.51 -0.41 -9.99
N GLU A 282 -16.07 -0.20 -8.76
CA GLU A 282 -16.41 0.98 -7.97
C GLU A 282 -15.33 2.05 -8.14
N HIS A 283 -15.70 3.23 -8.65
CA HIS A 283 -14.84 4.41 -8.60
C HIS A 283 -15.02 5.16 -7.27
N ARG A 284 -13.99 5.12 -6.42
CA ARG A 284 -13.92 5.82 -5.13
C ARG A 284 -13.44 7.25 -5.34
N ARG A 285 -14.39 8.14 -5.63
CA ARG A 285 -14.16 9.55 -6.01
C ARG A 285 -13.37 10.35 -4.98
N ASP A 286 -13.49 10.02 -3.69
CA ASP A 286 -12.78 10.68 -2.60
C ASP A 286 -11.29 10.36 -2.56
N GLU A 287 -10.90 9.21 -3.10
CA GLU A 287 -9.52 8.73 -3.12
C GLU A 287 -8.90 8.71 -4.52
N GLU A 288 -9.71 8.98 -5.56
CA GLU A 288 -9.37 8.79 -6.98
C GLU A 288 -8.77 7.39 -7.21
N ARG A 289 -9.51 6.35 -6.77
CA ARG A 289 -9.08 4.95 -6.81
C ARG A 289 -10.21 4.01 -7.19
N TYR A 290 -9.87 2.81 -7.64
CA TYR A 290 -10.84 1.81 -8.11
C TYR A 290 -10.89 0.61 -7.16
N SER A 291 -12.08 0.05 -6.94
CA SER A 291 -12.24 -1.24 -6.25
C SER A 291 -12.94 -2.22 -7.17
N LEU A 292 -12.42 -3.45 -7.23
CA LEU A 292 -12.91 -4.50 -8.10
C LEU A 292 -13.57 -5.57 -7.24
N PHE A 293 -14.88 -5.71 -7.40
CA PHE A 293 -15.65 -6.80 -6.84
C PHE A 293 -15.63 -7.95 -7.83
N LEU A 294 -15.53 -9.17 -7.33
CA LEU A 294 -15.40 -10.39 -8.13
C LEU A 294 -16.57 -11.30 -7.81
N GLY A 295 -17.08 -12.01 -8.80
CA GLY A 295 -18.06 -13.08 -8.61
C GLY A 295 -18.04 -14.06 -9.78
N HIS A 296 -18.43 -15.31 -9.52
CA HIS A 296 -18.51 -16.36 -10.53
C HIS A 296 -19.44 -15.95 -11.69
N ASP A 297 -20.59 -15.38 -11.33
CA ASP A 297 -21.59 -14.82 -12.22
C ASP A 297 -22.12 -13.48 -11.66
N GLU A 298 -23.15 -12.92 -12.29
CA GLU A 298 -23.74 -11.64 -11.91
C GLU A 298 -24.44 -11.69 -10.55
N THR A 299 -25.05 -12.83 -10.19
CA THR A 299 -25.75 -13.01 -8.92
C THR A 299 -24.74 -13.10 -7.77
N ASP A 300 -23.72 -13.94 -7.92
CA ASP A 300 -22.63 -14.07 -6.95
C ASP A 300 -21.88 -12.74 -6.75
N LEU A 301 -21.62 -12.02 -7.85
CA LEU A 301 -21.04 -10.68 -7.81
C LEU A 301 -21.92 -9.69 -7.04
N ALA A 302 -23.23 -9.68 -7.29
CA ALA A 302 -24.18 -8.82 -6.62
C ALA A 302 -24.24 -9.10 -5.11
N ASP A 303 -24.17 -10.37 -4.70
CA ASP A 303 -24.15 -10.76 -3.28
C ASP A 303 -22.87 -10.25 -2.60
N HIS A 304 -21.70 -10.49 -3.20
CA HIS A 304 -20.42 -9.98 -2.69
C HIS A 304 -20.34 -8.44 -2.66
N ALA A 305 -20.99 -7.76 -3.60
CA ALA A 305 -21.07 -6.31 -3.62
C ALA A 305 -21.99 -5.78 -2.53
N THR A 306 -23.19 -6.35 -2.41
CA THR A 306 -24.20 -5.98 -1.41
C THR A 306 -23.64 -6.00 -0.01
N GLN A 307 -22.97 -7.09 0.37
CA GLN A 307 -22.45 -7.27 1.72
C GLN A 307 -21.47 -6.16 2.12
N ASP A 308 -20.64 -5.66 1.20
CA ASP A 308 -19.75 -4.52 1.48
C ASP A 308 -20.46 -3.21 1.57
N LEU A 309 -21.37 -2.96 0.64
CA LEU A 309 -22.07 -1.69 0.54
C LEU A 309 -22.94 -1.51 1.79
N VAL A 310 -23.59 -2.58 2.27
CA VAL A 310 -24.30 -2.62 3.55
C VAL A 310 -23.35 -2.29 4.70
N ARG A 311 -22.21 -3.00 4.81
CA ARG A 311 -21.26 -2.80 5.91
C ARG A 311 -20.65 -1.39 5.93
N ARG A 312 -20.41 -0.80 4.76
CA ARG A 312 -19.89 0.57 4.61
C ARG A 312 -20.97 1.63 4.84
N GLY A 313 -22.22 1.22 5.03
CA GLY A 313 -23.36 2.12 5.23
C GLY A 313 -23.75 2.88 3.96
N PHE A 314 -23.40 2.35 2.78
CA PHE A 314 -23.80 2.90 1.49
C PHE A 314 -25.16 2.41 1.03
N ILE A 315 -25.62 1.26 1.52
CA ILE A 315 -27.00 0.82 1.36
C ILE A 315 -27.49 0.26 2.70
N THR A 316 -28.78 0.39 2.98
CA THR A 316 -29.39 -0.18 4.20
C THR A 316 -30.25 -1.40 3.89
N ASN A 317 -30.73 -1.52 2.66
CA ASN A 317 -31.52 -2.64 2.19
C ASN A 317 -30.68 -3.48 1.20
N PRO A 318 -30.33 -4.73 1.54
CA PRO A 318 -29.61 -5.62 0.61
C PRO A 318 -30.28 -5.76 -0.76
N ASN A 319 -31.61 -5.66 -0.83
CA ASN A 319 -32.38 -5.80 -2.06
C ASN A 319 -32.35 -4.55 -2.96
N SER A 320 -31.62 -3.48 -2.57
CA SER A 320 -31.48 -2.27 -3.40
C SER A 320 -30.42 -2.41 -4.49
N ILE A 321 -29.59 -3.46 -4.45
CA ILE A 321 -28.66 -3.76 -5.53
C ILE A 321 -29.42 -4.45 -6.66
N ARG A 322 -29.08 -4.14 -7.91
CA ARG A 322 -29.61 -4.84 -9.08
C ARG A 322 -28.66 -4.76 -10.26
N ILE A 323 -28.81 -5.71 -11.16
CA ILE A 323 -28.15 -5.70 -12.46
C ILE A 323 -29.09 -5.03 -13.47
N GLU A 324 -28.63 -3.96 -14.14
CA GLU A 324 -29.37 -3.23 -15.19
C GLU A 324 -28.61 -3.37 -16.52
N ASN A 325 -29.30 -3.73 -17.60
CA ASN A 325 -28.78 -3.73 -18.97
C ASN A 325 -28.88 -2.34 -19.61
#